data_AF-A0A5K1AH78-F1
#
_entry.id   AF-A0A5K1AH78-F1
#
_cell.length_a   1.000
_cell.length_b   1.000
_cell.length_c   1.000
_cell.angle_alpha   90.00
_cell.angle_beta   90.00
_cell.angle_gamma   90.00
#
_symmetry.space_group_name_H-M   'P 1'
#
loop_
_entity.id
_entity.type
_entity.pdbx_description
1 polymer ?
#
loop_
_entity_poly.entity_id
_entity_poly.type
_entity_poly.pdbx_seq_one_letter_code
_entity_poly.pdbx_strand_id
1 'polypeptide(L)' 'ADNLIPMELALKIASKIRAKERFAVYVVIPMFPEGVPTSQTVQEILYWQ' A
#
# COMPACT_ATOMS: atom_id res chain seq x y z
N ALA A 1 3.36 -12.50 6.55
CA ALA A 1 2.60 -11.32 6.08
C ALA A 1 2.28 -10.49 7.32
N ASP A 2 3.33 -9.91 7.89
CA ASP A 2 3.35 -9.43 9.28
C ASP A 2 3.42 -7.90 9.36
N ASN A 3 3.28 -7.25 8.20
CA ASN A 3 3.30 -5.81 8.10
C ASN A 3 1.91 -5.23 8.45
N LEU A 4 1.83 -4.55 9.59
CA LEU A 4 0.59 -3.93 10.06
C LEU A 4 0.29 -2.57 9.40
N ILE A 5 1.25 -1.99 8.67
CA ILE A 5 1.12 -0.65 8.07
C ILE A 5 -0.17 -0.50 7.22
N PRO A 6 -0.55 -1.44 6.33
CA PRO A 6 -1.78 -1.29 5.55
C PRO A 6 -3.05 -1.32 6.42
N MET A 7 -3.06 -2.16 7.46
CA MET A 7 -4.19 -2.29 8.38
C MET A 7 -4.36 -1.02 9.23
N GLU A 8 -3.27 -0.46 9.74
CA GLU A 8 -3.31 0.77 10.53
C GLU A 8 -3.78 1.97 9.71
N LEU A 9 -3.35 2.08 8.45
CA LEU A 9 -3.84 3.12 7.54
C LEU A 9 -5.36 3.00 7.32
N ALA A 10 -5.86 1.79 7.08
CA ALA A 10 -7.29 1.55 6.91
C ALA A 10 -8.09 1.92 8.16
N LEU A 11 -7.63 1.50 9.35
CA LEU A 11 -8.27 1.82 10.62
C LEU A 11 -8.26 3.34 10.91
N LYS A 12 -7.17 4.03 10.57
CA LYS A 12 -7.06 5.48 10.73
C LYS A 12 -8.05 6.22 9.83
N ILE A 13 -8.15 5.83 8.56
CA ILE A 13 -9.13 6.40 7.62
C ILE A 13 -10.55 6.18 8.14
N ALA A 14 -10.89 4.96 8.55
CA ALA A 14 -12.21 4.63 9.09
C ALA A 14 -12.55 5.46 10.33
N SER A 15 -11.58 5.67 11.24
CA SER A 15 -11.74 6.53 12.41
C SER A 15 -12.02 7.99 12.02
N LYS A 16 -11.31 8.53 11.02
CA LYS A 16 -11.48 9.93 10.56
C LYS A 16 -12.80 10.15 9.81
N ILE A 17 -13.28 9.17 9.04
CA ILE A 17 -14.62 9.18 8.44
C ILE A 17 -15.70 9.26 9.53
N ARG A 18 -15.61 8.42 10.58
CA ARG A 18 -16.56 8.42 11.70
C ARG A 18 -16.57 9.74 12.46
N ALA A 19 -15.42 10.39 12.60
CA ALA A 19 -15.29 11.70 13.23
C ALA A 19 -15.72 12.87 12.32
N LYS A 20 -16.06 12.62 11.05
CA LYS A 20 -16.29 13.65 10.02
C LYS A 20 -15.13 14.63 9.86
N GLU A 21 -13.90 14.13 10.07
CA GLU A 21 -12.69 14.93 9.95
C GLU A 21 -12.06 14.73 8.58
N ARG A 22 -11.57 15.83 7.98
CA ARG A 22 -10.82 15.75 6.74
C ARG A 22 -9.48 15.06 6.99
N PHE A 23 -9.26 13.95 6.28
CA PHE A 23 -8.03 13.17 6.36
C PHE A 23 -7.72 12.57 4.99
N ALA A 24 -6.44 12.55 4.60
CA ALA A 24 -5.98 11.99 3.34
C ALA A 24 -4.67 11.23 3.55
N VAL A 25 -4.53 10.11 2.84
CA VAL A 25 -3.31 9.29 2.80
C VAL A 25 -2.86 9.22 1.35
N TYR A 26 -1.58 9.50 1.10
CA TYR A 26 -0.98 9.38 -0.22
C TYR A 26 0.07 8.29 -0.16
N VAL A 27 -0.09 7.24 -0.98
CA VAL A 27 0.84 6.13 -1.08
C VAL A 27 1.50 6.21 -2.46
N VAL A 28 2.83 6.36 -2.47
CA VAL A 28 3.62 6.35 -3.70
C VAL A 28 4.41 5.04 -3.73
N ILE A 29 4.14 4.23 -4.75
CA ILE A 29 4.88 3.01 -5.03
C ILE A 29 5.62 3.16 -6.36
N PRO A 30 6.80 2.53 -6.53
CA PRO A 30 7.52 2.59 -7.79
C PRO A 30 6.70 1.94 -8.91
N MET A 31 6.80 2.48 -10.13
CA MET A 31 6.11 1.93 -11.31
C MET A 31 6.61 0.53 -11.68
N PHE A 32 7.87 0.23 -11.37
CA PHE A 32 8.47 -1.09 -11.48
C PHE A 32 9.49 -1.24 -10.34
N PRO A 33 9.63 -2.43 -9.72
CA PRO A 33 10.80 -2.71 -8.89
C PRO A 33 12.06 -2.61 -9.77
N GLU A 34 13.18 -2.16 -9.20
CA GLU A 34 14.45 -2.08 -9.94
C GLU A 34 14.83 -3.47 -10.50
N GLY A 35 14.77 -3.64 -11.83
CA GLY A 35 15.03 -4.91 -12.52
C GLY A 35 14.25 -5.08 -13.84
N VAL A 36 14.57 -6.12 -14.62
CA VAL A 36 13.89 -6.41 -15.90
C VAL A 36 12.44 -6.87 -15.63
N PRO A 37 11.41 -6.20 -16.19
CA PRO A 37 9.99 -6.46 -15.89
C PRO A 37 9.48 -7.88 -16.20
N THR A 38 10.24 -8.65 -16.98
CA THR A 38 9.90 -10.03 -17.36
C THR A 38 10.51 -11.08 -16.44
N SER A 39 11.22 -10.70 -15.38
CA SER A 39 11.75 -11.66 -14.41
C SER A 39 10.65 -12.15 -13.47
N GLN A 40 10.71 -13.43 -13.12
CA GLN A 40 9.74 -14.09 -12.24
C GLN A 40 9.64 -13.38 -10.87
N THR A 41 10.77 -12.83 -10.39
CA THR A 41 10.88 -12.07 -9.14
C THR A 41 10.11 -10.74 -9.19
N VAL A 42 10.10 -10.05 -10.33
CA VAL A 42 9.36 -8.78 -10.49
C VAL A 42 7.85 -9.03 -10.53
N GLN A 43 7.40 -10.15 -11.11
CA GLN A 43 5.99 -10.54 -11.11
C GLN A 43 5.49 -10.95 -9.72
N GLU A 44 6.32 -11.62 -8.90
CA GLU A 44 5.95 -11.96 -7.53
C GLU A 44 5.79 -10.74 -6.62
N ILE A 45 6.61 -9.69 -6.80
CA ILE A 45 6.47 -8.44 -6.04
C ILE A 45 5.18 -7.69 -6.42
N LEU A 46 4.80 -7.66 -7.70
CA LEU A 46 3.54 -7.08 -8.17
C LEU A 46 2.31 -7.87 -7.68
N TYR A 47 2.43 -9.18 -7.50
CA TYR A 47 1.33 -10.02 -7.02
C TYR A 47 1.01 -9.81 -5.52
N TRP A 48 2.02 -9.43 -4.73
CA TRP A 48 1.88 -9.22 -3.27
C TRP A 48 1.83 -7.75 -2.85
N GLN A 49 1.90 -6.81 -3.79
CA GLN A 49 1.52 -5.41 -3.57
C GLN A 49 0.00 -5.26 -3.52
#